data_AF-A0A9P5VR54-F1
#
_entry.id   AF-A0A9P5VR54-F1
#
_cell.length_a   1.000
_cell.length_b   1.000
_cell.length_c   1.000
_cell.angle_alpha   90.00
_cell.angle_beta   90.00
_cell.angle_gamma   90.00
#
_symmetry.space_group_name_H-M   'P 1'
#
loop_
_entity.id
_entity.type
_entity.pdbx_description
1 polymer ?
#
loop_
_entity_poly.entity_id
_entity_poly.type
_entity_poly.pdbx_seq_one_letter_code
_entity_poly.pdbx_strand_id
1 'polypeptide(L)'
;MRPMIPPVEFIDQHLDVFQATSYDLPEGCFKIETGPAEEVDLNMFCLKDIVETLLDSKKKLREVPQEKFSRARQRCNPYELVGSSIFMNRASVKLASIDSQLALTATKEDPSSGDDEEISKTFRFADLCSGPGGFSEYLLWRKHTWGERARGWAITLKGDLDFALDRFHRDTAVADTLKTFYGADGTGNLLKAENIEAFADLVEIESSGFGVGLVSADGGISVDGDEAVQETLLQRLILCQILTMFKILQKGGDFVVKIFDIFTPVTAGLVWILSRHFEKICVVKPLTSRPMNSERYVVCRHLLERKPSKVIEHLTKVNAEYQKLEDKVASAESANKTEPDVKEDMTHLVDLKTILLDGHFMEYLKRNNMKTAIRQTEALDVFLKYVNEGIRPAFDQEAIKKICLQEWRIPPRPQPVHPQYHQQQQQMRQMQHQQHHNPYQQHHSQQRPSHHPQHQHRSGPPLGHHPYHHNQHPSSRPPHHQQQYPSGGGGAHGYPQHQHQVPPGSQRPDSNSSVVDSILGNIQPQRR
;
A
#
# COMPACT_ATOMS: atom_id res chain seq x y z
N MET A 1 19.01 -32.55 15.15
CA MET A 1 19.13 -31.10 14.88
C MET A 1 17.96 -30.41 15.56
N ARG A 2 18.17 -29.31 16.31
CA ARG A 2 17.04 -28.46 16.74
C ARG A 2 16.45 -27.76 15.50
N PRO A 3 15.13 -27.48 15.43
CA PRO A 3 14.63 -26.55 14.43
C PRO A 3 15.34 -25.22 14.64
N MET A 4 15.94 -24.64 13.60
CA MET A 4 16.83 -23.48 13.78
C MET A 4 16.11 -22.21 14.24
N ILE A 5 14.76 -22.16 14.18
CA ILE A 5 13.99 -21.04 14.71
C ILE A 5 12.65 -21.56 15.28
N PRO A 6 12.29 -21.26 16.56
CA PRO A 6 11.01 -21.68 17.15
C PRO A 6 9.81 -20.91 16.54
N PRO A 7 8.61 -21.52 16.40
CA PRO A 7 7.48 -20.86 15.72
C PRO A 7 6.92 -19.60 16.41
N VAL A 8 7.24 -19.36 17.68
CA VAL A 8 6.54 -18.38 18.55
C VAL A 8 7.35 -17.09 18.74
N GLU A 9 8.68 -17.15 18.70
CA GLU A 9 9.56 -15.96 18.85
C GLU A 9 9.54 -15.04 17.60
N PHE A 10 8.90 -15.46 16.51
CA PHE A 10 8.84 -14.71 15.25
C PHE A 10 7.84 -13.55 15.21
N ILE A 11 6.82 -13.57 16.07
CA ILE A 11 5.77 -12.53 16.09
C ILE A 11 6.31 -11.26 16.75
N ASP A 12 7.34 -11.39 17.60
CA ASP A 12 8.04 -10.26 18.19
C ASP A 12 9.09 -9.65 17.23
N GLN A 13 8.64 -9.27 16.04
CA GLN A 13 9.34 -8.24 15.28
C GLN A 13 9.13 -6.91 16.02
N HIS A 14 9.91 -6.67 17.08
CA HIS A 14 10.18 -5.33 17.56
C HIS A 14 10.63 -4.50 16.34
N LEU A 15 9.70 -3.69 15.82
CA LEU A 15 9.97 -2.83 14.67
C LEU A 15 11.04 -1.84 15.10
N ASP A 16 12.06 -1.71 14.26
CA ASP A 16 13.14 -0.76 14.49
C ASP A 16 12.62 0.63 14.11
N VAL A 17 11.98 1.29 15.07
CA VAL A 17 11.33 2.59 14.89
C VAL A 17 12.32 3.71 15.18
N PHE A 18 12.57 4.54 14.18
CA PHE A 18 13.32 5.76 14.30
C PHE A 18 12.39 6.95 14.61
N GLN A 19 12.82 7.81 15.53
CA GLN A 19 12.27 9.15 15.72
C GLN A 19 13.43 10.14 15.65
N ALA A 20 13.25 11.25 14.95
CA ALA A 20 14.31 12.26 14.85
C ALA A 20 14.55 12.95 16.20
N THR A 21 15.80 13.32 16.47
CA THR A 21 16.16 14.20 17.61
C THR A 21 15.79 15.66 17.36
N SER A 22 15.79 16.09 16.09
CA SER A 22 15.10 17.29 15.62
C SER A 22 14.55 17.07 14.21
N TYR A 23 13.38 17.64 13.96
CA TYR A 23 12.70 17.69 12.66
C TYR A 23 13.10 18.92 11.83
N ASP A 24 13.90 19.84 12.39
CA ASP A 24 14.40 21.01 11.67
C ASP A 24 15.28 20.58 10.48
N LEU A 25 15.10 21.26 9.34
CA LEU A 25 15.94 21.11 8.16
C LEU A 25 17.13 22.06 8.27
N PRO A 26 18.38 21.57 8.33
CA PRO A 26 19.56 22.44 8.37
C PRO A 26 19.63 23.37 7.15
N GLU A 27 20.15 24.58 7.34
CA GLU A 27 20.32 25.52 6.23
C GLU A 27 21.27 24.94 5.16
N GLY A 28 20.87 24.99 3.90
CA GLY A 28 21.64 24.41 2.79
C GLY A 28 21.63 22.88 2.70
N CYS A 29 20.82 22.16 3.50
CA CYS A 29 20.77 20.69 3.43
C CYS A 29 20.34 20.13 2.07
N PHE A 30 19.53 20.88 1.30
CA PHE A 30 19.10 20.48 -0.03
C PHE A 30 20.14 20.87 -1.08
N LYS A 31 20.62 19.87 -1.81
CA LYS A 31 21.67 19.96 -2.83
C LYS A 31 21.24 19.09 -4.01
N ILE A 32 21.53 19.48 -5.24
CA ILE A 32 21.24 18.68 -6.44
C ILE A 32 22.55 18.51 -7.20
N GLU A 33 23.07 17.29 -7.24
CA GLU A 33 24.32 16.97 -7.93
C GLU A 33 24.12 15.82 -8.89
N THR A 34 24.56 16.02 -10.13
CA THR A 34 24.65 15.01 -11.18
C THR A 34 26.12 14.69 -11.43
N GLY A 35 26.42 13.46 -11.80
CA GLY A 35 27.76 13.02 -12.13
C GLY A 35 27.73 11.70 -12.89
N PRO A 36 28.88 11.15 -13.29
CA PRO A 36 28.93 9.80 -13.83
C PRO A 36 28.37 8.79 -12.80
N ALA A 37 27.96 7.62 -13.27
CA ALA A 37 27.64 6.51 -12.37
C ALA A 37 28.90 6.04 -11.60
N GLU A 38 29.13 6.63 -10.43
CA GLU A 38 30.25 6.31 -9.54
C GLU A 38 30.02 4.98 -8.79
N GLU A 39 31.11 4.29 -8.43
CA GLU A 39 31.02 3.14 -7.53
C GLU A 39 30.56 3.61 -6.14
N VAL A 40 29.49 2.97 -5.64
CA VAL A 40 28.92 3.27 -4.33
C VAL A 40 29.91 2.87 -3.23
N ASP A 41 30.31 3.80 -2.35
CA ASP A 41 31.07 3.45 -1.15
C ASP A 41 30.19 2.63 -0.20
N LEU A 42 30.43 1.32 -0.19
CA LEU A 42 29.69 0.34 0.61
C LEU A 42 29.89 0.53 2.12
N ASN A 43 30.89 1.31 2.56
CA ASN A 43 31.05 1.71 3.97
C ASN A 43 30.26 2.97 4.35
N MET A 44 29.66 3.68 3.40
CA MET A 44 28.97 4.94 3.67
C MET A 44 27.71 4.70 4.54
N PHE A 45 26.81 3.81 4.11
CA PHE A 45 25.57 3.47 4.82
C PHE A 45 25.48 2.01 5.27
N CYS A 46 26.57 1.24 5.18
CA CYS A 46 26.68 -0.12 5.70
C CYS A 46 28.11 -0.40 6.20
N LEU A 47 28.47 -1.67 6.37
CA LEU A 47 29.87 -2.13 6.39
C LEU A 47 30.15 -2.88 5.09
N LYS A 48 31.27 -2.54 4.43
CA LYS A 48 31.65 -3.06 3.12
C LYS A 48 31.64 -4.60 3.08
N ASP A 49 32.32 -5.26 4.02
CA ASP A 49 32.44 -6.72 4.07
C ASP A 49 31.07 -7.43 4.09
N ILE A 50 30.07 -6.84 4.77
CA ILE A 50 28.69 -7.37 4.84
C ILE A 50 28.01 -7.25 3.47
N VAL A 51 28.18 -6.11 2.79
CA VAL A 51 27.59 -5.87 1.46
C VAL A 51 28.29 -6.71 0.39
N GLU A 52 29.62 -6.84 0.42
CA GLU A 52 30.36 -7.71 -0.50
C GLU A 52 29.94 -9.18 -0.32
N THR A 53 29.81 -9.67 0.92
CA THR A 53 29.31 -11.03 1.20
C THR A 53 27.90 -11.25 0.66
N LEU A 54 27.02 -10.25 0.76
CA LEU A 54 25.67 -10.28 0.17
C LEU A 54 25.73 -10.33 -1.36
N LEU A 55 26.51 -9.44 -1.98
CA LEU A 55 26.64 -9.34 -3.44
C LEU A 55 27.22 -10.64 -4.02
N ASP A 56 28.24 -11.21 -3.41
CA ASP A 56 28.81 -12.50 -3.81
C ASP A 56 27.82 -13.65 -3.62
N SER A 57 26.96 -13.59 -2.61
CA SER A 57 25.88 -14.56 -2.42
C SER A 57 24.74 -14.40 -3.43
N LYS A 58 24.44 -13.17 -3.87
CA LYS A 58 23.54 -12.90 -5.02
C LYS A 58 24.15 -13.44 -6.33
N LYS A 59 25.45 -13.24 -6.60
CA LYS A 59 26.13 -13.74 -7.81
C LYS A 59 25.97 -15.26 -8.00
N LYS A 60 26.07 -16.04 -6.91
CA LYS A 60 25.85 -17.51 -6.91
C LYS A 60 24.47 -17.95 -7.44
N LEU A 61 23.46 -17.06 -7.44
CA LEU A 61 22.13 -17.38 -7.98
C LEU A 61 22.12 -17.47 -9.52
N ARG A 62 23.00 -16.72 -10.21
CA ARG A 62 23.01 -16.60 -11.68
C ARG A 62 23.25 -17.93 -12.39
N GLU A 63 23.91 -18.87 -11.73
CA GLU A 63 24.23 -20.21 -12.26
C GLU A 63 23.13 -21.25 -11.98
N VAL A 64 22.09 -20.92 -11.20
CA VAL A 64 21.07 -21.88 -10.78
C VAL A 64 19.97 -22.02 -11.86
N PRO A 65 19.74 -23.20 -12.44
CA PRO A 65 18.68 -23.40 -13.43
C PRO A 65 17.29 -23.05 -12.89
N GLN A 66 16.47 -22.36 -13.68
CA GLN A 66 15.21 -21.75 -13.25
C GLN A 66 14.19 -22.74 -12.63
N GLU A 67 14.19 -24.00 -13.04
CA GLU A 67 13.37 -25.06 -12.43
C GLU A 67 13.83 -25.35 -10.99
N LYS A 68 15.14 -25.58 -10.80
CA LYS A 68 15.74 -25.79 -9.47
C LYS A 68 15.54 -24.56 -8.60
N PHE A 69 15.74 -23.35 -9.15
CA PHE A 69 15.52 -22.08 -8.47
C PHE A 69 14.07 -21.98 -7.96
N SER A 70 13.10 -22.19 -8.83
CA SER A 70 11.67 -22.12 -8.48
C SER A 70 11.29 -23.12 -7.39
N ARG A 71 11.75 -24.38 -7.50
CA ARG A 71 11.49 -25.45 -6.53
C ARG A 71 12.19 -25.20 -5.18
N ALA A 72 13.44 -24.74 -5.17
CA ALA A 72 14.16 -24.43 -3.94
C ALA A 72 13.53 -23.24 -3.22
N ARG A 73 13.24 -22.15 -3.95
CA ARG A 73 12.59 -20.93 -3.44
C ARG A 73 11.24 -21.22 -2.76
N GLN A 74 10.45 -22.12 -3.31
CA GLN A 74 9.17 -22.53 -2.72
C GLN A 74 9.33 -23.32 -1.42
N ARG A 75 10.39 -24.13 -1.30
CA ARG A 75 10.62 -25.02 -0.15
C ARG A 75 11.41 -24.35 0.98
N CYS A 76 12.25 -23.36 0.66
CA CYS A 76 13.11 -22.68 1.64
C CYS A 76 12.44 -21.49 2.33
N ASN A 77 11.36 -20.92 1.77
CA ASN A 77 10.62 -19.81 2.38
C ASN A 77 9.48 -20.32 3.30
N PRO A 78 9.51 -20.08 4.62
CA PRO A 78 8.45 -20.51 5.53
C PRO A 78 7.06 -19.97 5.18
N TYR A 79 7.01 -18.81 4.53
CA TYR A 79 5.77 -18.06 4.26
C TYR A 79 5.24 -18.25 2.82
N GLU A 80 5.82 -19.13 1.99
CA GLU A 80 5.43 -19.18 0.56
C GLU A 80 3.97 -19.62 0.36
N LEU A 81 3.44 -20.53 1.20
CA LEU A 81 2.04 -21.00 1.11
C LEU A 81 0.99 -19.96 1.54
N VAL A 82 1.40 -18.81 2.08
CA VAL A 82 0.50 -17.65 2.23
C VAL A 82 -0.04 -17.22 0.87
N GLY A 83 0.81 -17.21 -0.17
CA GLY A 83 0.43 -16.81 -1.52
C GLY A 83 -0.29 -15.45 -1.54
N SER A 84 -1.39 -15.37 -2.30
CA SER A 84 -2.32 -14.23 -2.26
C SER A 84 -3.47 -14.41 -1.27
N SER A 85 -3.54 -15.53 -0.54
CA SER A 85 -4.69 -15.91 0.30
C SER A 85 -6.04 -15.82 -0.45
N ILE A 86 -6.93 -14.87 -0.11
CA ILE A 86 -8.22 -14.62 -0.76
C ILE A 86 -8.15 -13.60 -1.90
N PHE A 87 -7.02 -12.90 -2.02
CA PHE A 87 -6.83 -11.73 -2.88
C PHE A 87 -6.28 -12.10 -4.27
N MET A 88 -6.31 -11.15 -5.21
CA MET A 88 -5.85 -11.39 -6.58
C MET A 88 -4.33 -11.61 -6.69
N ASN A 89 -3.52 -11.04 -5.78
CA ASN A 89 -2.06 -11.14 -5.84
C ASN A 89 -1.40 -11.08 -4.44
N ARG A 90 -0.06 -11.23 -4.38
CA ARG A 90 0.69 -11.25 -3.10
C ARG A 90 0.82 -9.89 -2.42
N ALA A 91 0.69 -8.77 -3.16
CA ALA A 91 0.87 -7.42 -2.61
C ALA A 91 -0.20 -7.11 -1.55
N SER A 92 -1.46 -7.51 -1.78
CA SER A 92 -2.55 -7.40 -0.82
C SER A 92 -2.19 -7.98 0.56
N VAL A 93 -1.46 -9.12 0.58
CA VAL A 93 -1.00 -9.76 1.83
C VAL A 93 0.31 -9.17 2.39
N LYS A 94 1.10 -8.45 1.58
CA LYS A 94 2.20 -7.62 2.11
C LYS A 94 1.65 -6.47 2.93
N LEU A 95 0.68 -5.72 2.38
CA LEU A 95 0.06 -4.62 3.10
C LEU A 95 -0.67 -5.10 4.35
N ALA A 96 -1.38 -6.24 4.30
CA ALA A 96 -1.97 -6.85 5.49
C ALA A 96 -0.95 -7.19 6.58
N SER A 97 0.22 -7.72 6.20
CA SER A 97 1.30 -8.03 7.14
C SER A 97 1.89 -6.76 7.79
N ILE A 98 2.05 -5.66 7.03
CA ILE A 98 2.50 -4.37 7.57
C ILE A 98 1.43 -3.75 8.48
N ASP A 99 0.18 -3.72 8.01
CA ASP A 99 -0.98 -3.18 8.72
C ASP A 99 -1.21 -3.85 10.08
N SER A 100 -1.07 -5.17 10.16
CA SER A 100 -1.20 -5.90 11.43
C SER A 100 -0.21 -5.46 12.53
N GLN A 101 0.94 -4.91 12.15
CA GLN A 101 1.98 -4.46 13.09
C GLN A 101 1.91 -2.95 13.38
N LEU A 102 1.27 -2.16 12.51
CA LEU A 102 1.33 -0.70 12.54
C LEU A 102 -0.04 0.00 12.51
N ALA A 103 -1.14 -0.75 12.44
CA ALA A 103 -2.51 -0.26 12.42
C ALA A 103 -2.74 0.86 11.38
N LEU A 104 -2.28 0.64 10.15
CA LEU A 104 -2.45 1.55 9.01
C LEU A 104 -3.93 1.77 8.67
N THR A 105 -4.75 0.74 8.87
CA THR A 105 -6.19 0.76 8.64
C THR A 105 -6.99 1.14 9.88
N ALA A 106 -6.37 1.60 10.97
CA ALA A 106 -7.13 2.23 12.05
C ALA A 106 -7.86 3.49 11.51
N THR A 107 -9.15 3.63 11.79
CA THR A 107 -9.89 4.85 11.47
C THR A 107 -9.33 5.99 12.32
N LYS A 108 -8.79 7.01 11.67
CA LYS A 108 -8.35 8.25 12.29
C LYS A 108 -9.52 9.22 12.33
N GLU A 109 -9.72 9.89 13.44
CA GLU A 109 -10.67 11.00 13.52
C GLU A 109 -10.22 12.10 12.54
N ASP A 110 -11.13 12.62 11.73
CA ASP A 110 -10.90 13.80 10.91
C ASP A 110 -11.01 15.05 11.81
N PRO A 111 -9.92 15.76 12.11
CA PRO A 111 -9.97 16.90 13.04
C PRO A 111 -10.65 18.14 12.45
N SER A 112 -11.15 18.04 11.21
CA SER A 112 -11.80 19.13 10.46
C SER A 112 -13.25 18.85 10.06
N SER A 113 -13.79 17.66 10.37
CA SER A 113 -15.23 17.47 10.33
C SER A 113 -15.90 18.31 11.42
N GLY A 114 -16.91 19.10 11.05
CA GLY A 114 -17.90 19.60 12.02
C GLY A 114 -18.81 18.47 12.51
N ASP A 115 -20.02 18.79 12.96
CA ASP A 115 -21.00 17.83 13.48
C ASP A 115 -21.49 16.76 12.45
N ASP A 116 -20.98 16.80 11.22
CA ASP A 116 -21.22 15.79 10.19
C ASP A 116 -20.38 14.52 10.44
N GLU A 117 -20.88 13.68 11.35
CA GLU A 117 -20.31 12.37 11.67
C GLU A 117 -20.08 11.49 10.43
N GLU A 118 -20.79 11.73 9.32
CA GLU A 118 -20.67 10.90 8.13
C GLU A 118 -19.34 11.13 7.42
N ILE A 119 -18.94 12.39 7.26
CA ILE A 119 -17.66 12.77 6.67
C ILE A 119 -16.49 12.38 7.59
N SER A 120 -16.64 12.55 8.91
CA SER A 120 -15.58 12.32 9.91
C SER A 120 -15.04 10.88 9.96
N LYS A 121 -15.84 9.90 9.56
CA LYS A 121 -15.56 8.45 9.71
C LYS A 121 -15.12 7.76 8.42
N THR A 122 -14.85 8.51 7.34
CA THR A 122 -14.48 7.93 6.04
C THR A 122 -12.97 7.80 5.88
N PHE A 123 -12.48 6.57 5.69
CA PHE A 123 -11.07 6.30 5.45
C PHE A 123 -10.65 6.72 4.03
N ARG A 124 -9.96 7.86 3.92
CA ARG A 124 -9.39 8.36 2.67
C ARG A 124 -7.98 7.82 2.45
N PHE A 125 -7.70 7.20 1.30
CA PHE A 125 -6.36 6.74 0.93
C PHE A 125 -5.99 7.06 -0.52
N ALA A 126 -4.70 7.04 -0.84
CA ALA A 126 -4.24 7.02 -2.23
C ALA A 126 -3.24 5.88 -2.48
N ASP A 127 -3.28 5.29 -3.68
CA ASP A 127 -2.47 4.12 -4.05
C ASP A 127 -1.68 4.38 -5.35
N LEU A 128 -0.36 4.49 -5.22
CA LEU A 128 0.55 4.95 -6.27
C LEU A 128 1.32 3.78 -6.88
N CYS A 129 1.40 3.74 -8.22
CA CYS A 129 2.18 2.76 -9.00
C CYS A 129 1.89 1.28 -8.65
N SER A 130 0.68 0.98 -8.17
CA SER A 130 0.35 -0.29 -7.51
C SER A 130 -0.44 -1.27 -8.38
N GLY A 131 -0.42 -1.10 -9.71
CA GLY A 131 -1.05 -2.03 -10.66
C GLY A 131 -0.60 -3.49 -10.44
N PRO A 132 -1.53 -4.47 -10.44
CA PRO A 132 -2.93 -4.37 -10.83
C PRO A 132 -3.91 -3.87 -9.73
N GLY A 133 -3.42 -3.42 -8.57
CA GLY A 133 -4.23 -2.79 -7.51
C GLY A 133 -4.29 -3.54 -6.17
N GLY A 134 -3.29 -4.36 -5.83
CA GLY A 134 -3.36 -5.27 -4.67
C GLY A 134 -3.46 -4.56 -3.31
N PHE A 135 -2.83 -3.39 -3.19
CA PHE A 135 -2.93 -2.55 -1.99
C PHE A 135 -4.32 -1.93 -1.86
N SER A 136 -4.84 -1.31 -2.92
CA SER A 136 -6.25 -0.86 -3.00
C SER A 136 -7.26 -1.98 -2.66
N GLU A 137 -7.10 -3.18 -3.24
CA GLU A 137 -7.94 -4.35 -2.95
C GLU A 137 -7.96 -4.68 -1.45
N TYR A 138 -6.78 -4.73 -0.80
CA TYR A 138 -6.69 -4.99 0.64
C TYR A 138 -7.39 -3.91 1.47
N LEU A 139 -7.11 -2.63 1.21
CA LEU A 139 -7.63 -1.50 1.99
C LEU A 139 -9.17 -1.43 1.91
N LEU A 140 -9.72 -1.57 0.71
CA LEU A 140 -11.16 -1.57 0.47
C LEU A 140 -11.85 -2.77 1.13
N TRP A 141 -11.30 -3.98 0.94
CA TRP A 141 -11.81 -5.18 1.57
C TRP A 141 -11.79 -5.08 3.10
N ARG A 142 -10.70 -4.56 3.67
CA ARG A 142 -10.53 -4.40 5.11
C ARG A 142 -11.60 -3.47 5.69
N LYS A 143 -11.82 -2.31 5.07
CA LYS A 143 -12.80 -1.32 5.54
C LYS A 143 -14.23 -1.80 5.37
N HIS A 144 -14.58 -2.33 4.20
CA HIS A 144 -15.91 -2.89 3.95
C HIS A 144 -16.23 -4.05 4.91
N THR A 145 -15.30 -4.96 5.19
CA THR A 145 -15.51 -6.07 6.15
C THR A 145 -15.59 -5.65 7.62
N TRP A 146 -15.20 -4.42 7.95
CA TRP A 146 -15.44 -3.80 9.26
C TRP A 146 -16.70 -2.93 9.31
N GLY A 147 -17.45 -2.82 8.19
CA GLY A 147 -18.61 -1.92 8.08
C GLY A 147 -18.24 -0.44 8.00
N GLU A 148 -16.98 -0.13 7.70
CA GLU A 148 -16.45 1.23 7.61
C GLU A 148 -16.44 1.73 6.16
N ARG A 149 -16.64 3.04 5.97
CA ARG A 149 -16.56 3.68 4.65
C ARG A 149 -15.11 3.96 4.27
N ALA A 150 -14.78 3.75 2.99
CA ALA A 150 -13.48 4.07 2.42
C ALA A 150 -13.64 4.82 1.08
N ARG A 151 -12.68 5.70 0.78
CA ARG A 151 -12.54 6.36 -0.51
C ARG A 151 -11.06 6.35 -0.92
N GLY A 152 -10.79 5.80 -2.10
CA GLY A 152 -9.45 5.67 -2.67
C GLY A 152 -9.30 6.46 -3.97
N TRP A 153 -8.10 7.00 -4.18
CA TRP A 153 -7.64 7.52 -5.47
C TRP A 153 -6.38 6.78 -5.88
N ALA A 154 -6.29 6.29 -7.12
CA ALA A 154 -5.18 5.44 -7.53
C ALA A 154 -4.65 5.79 -8.92
N ILE A 155 -3.33 5.69 -9.10
CA ILE A 155 -2.63 5.98 -10.36
C ILE A 155 -1.56 4.91 -10.62
N THR A 156 -1.56 4.36 -11.83
CA THR A 156 -0.58 3.37 -12.32
C THR A 156 -0.44 3.52 -13.83
N LEU A 157 0.65 2.98 -14.40
CA LEU A 157 0.84 2.91 -15.85
C LEU A 157 -0.26 2.09 -16.52
N LYS A 158 -0.79 2.57 -17.65
CA LYS A 158 -1.72 1.78 -18.48
C LYS A 158 -1.06 0.58 -19.15
N GLY A 159 -1.89 -0.33 -19.68
CA GLY A 159 -1.45 -1.52 -20.42
C GLY A 159 -1.26 -2.72 -19.49
N ASP A 160 -0.14 -3.42 -19.60
CA ASP A 160 0.13 -4.64 -18.81
C ASP A 160 0.30 -4.37 -17.30
N LEU A 161 0.43 -3.10 -16.91
CA LEU A 161 0.54 -2.61 -15.53
C LEU A 161 -0.74 -1.92 -15.02
N ASP A 162 -1.84 -1.99 -15.77
CA ASP A 162 -3.10 -1.32 -15.42
C ASP A 162 -3.84 -2.03 -14.26
N PHE A 163 -4.83 -1.35 -13.68
CA PHE A 163 -5.67 -1.89 -12.64
C PHE A 163 -6.60 -3.00 -13.16
N ALA A 164 -6.62 -4.16 -12.48
CA ALA A 164 -7.53 -5.26 -12.78
C ALA A 164 -8.69 -5.29 -11.77
N LEU A 165 -9.51 -4.23 -11.79
CA LEU A 165 -10.59 -4.02 -10.81
C LEU A 165 -11.64 -5.13 -10.81
N ASP A 166 -11.83 -5.80 -11.95
CA ASP A 166 -12.69 -6.97 -12.13
C ASP A 166 -12.21 -8.21 -11.35
N ARG A 167 -10.91 -8.26 -11.02
CA ARG A 167 -10.28 -9.35 -10.28
C ARG A 167 -10.22 -9.13 -8.77
N PHE A 168 -10.61 -7.95 -8.29
CA PHE A 168 -10.63 -7.65 -6.85
C PHE A 168 -11.59 -8.58 -6.12
N HIS A 169 -11.30 -8.88 -4.85
CA HIS A 169 -12.23 -9.59 -3.99
C HIS A 169 -13.61 -8.91 -4.00
N ARG A 170 -14.69 -9.66 -4.24
CA ARG A 170 -16.07 -9.13 -4.37
C ARG A 170 -16.53 -8.22 -3.24
N ASP A 171 -16.06 -8.48 -2.01
CA ASP A 171 -16.40 -7.72 -0.80
C ASP A 171 -15.53 -6.46 -0.66
N THR A 172 -15.12 -5.82 -1.77
CA THR A 172 -14.38 -4.54 -1.81
C THR A 172 -15.26 -3.32 -2.11
N ALA A 173 -16.45 -3.52 -2.67
CA ALA A 173 -17.34 -2.44 -3.12
C ALA A 173 -16.64 -1.39 -4.03
N VAL A 174 -15.75 -1.85 -4.92
CA VAL A 174 -14.78 -1.00 -5.65
C VAL A 174 -15.42 0.13 -6.49
N ALA A 175 -16.60 -0.11 -7.07
CA ALA A 175 -17.22 0.80 -8.05
C ALA A 175 -17.51 2.21 -7.50
N ASP A 176 -17.93 2.31 -6.23
CA ASP A 176 -18.26 3.58 -5.58
C ASP A 176 -17.09 4.13 -4.73
N THR A 177 -16.12 3.27 -4.41
CA THR A 177 -15.08 3.52 -3.40
C THR A 177 -13.71 3.83 -3.97
N LEU A 178 -13.38 3.46 -5.22
CA LEU A 178 -12.06 3.69 -5.82
C LEU A 178 -12.15 4.47 -7.13
N LYS A 179 -11.41 5.59 -7.22
CA LYS A 179 -11.22 6.34 -8.46
C LYS A 179 -9.83 6.14 -9.03
N THR A 180 -9.74 5.44 -10.16
CA THR A 180 -8.51 5.32 -10.96
C THR A 180 -8.31 6.57 -11.82
N PHE A 181 -7.10 7.12 -11.86
CA PHE A 181 -6.73 8.27 -12.68
C PHE A 181 -5.37 8.05 -13.33
N TYR A 182 -5.17 8.62 -14.52
CA TYR A 182 -4.02 8.32 -15.37
C TYR A 182 -3.21 9.58 -15.76
N GLY A 183 -3.25 10.62 -14.90
CA GLY A 183 -2.54 11.87 -15.15
C GLY A 183 -3.17 12.75 -16.24
N ALA A 184 -2.53 13.88 -16.52
CA ALA A 184 -2.95 14.83 -17.55
C ALA A 184 -2.82 14.25 -18.97
N ASP A 185 -1.79 13.42 -19.21
CA ASP A 185 -1.54 12.79 -20.52
C ASP A 185 -2.28 11.45 -20.73
N GLY A 186 -2.97 10.96 -19.69
CA GLY A 186 -3.73 9.72 -19.72
C GLY A 186 -2.89 8.43 -19.76
N THR A 187 -1.57 8.50 -19.55
CA THR A 187 -0.67 7.32 -19.51
C THR A 187 -0.54 6.69 -18.12
N GLY A 188 -0.74 7.48 -17.07
CA GLY A 188 -0.48 7.10 -15.68
C GLY A 188 1.00 7.04 -15.30
N ASN A 189 1.89 7.56 -16.14
CA ASN A 189 3.33 7.63 -15.83
C ASN A 189 3.59 8.69 -14.74
N LEU A 190 3.94 8.24 -13.53
CA LEU A 190 4.19 9.10 -12.37
C LEU A 190 5.56 9.79 -12.41
N LEU A 191 6.43 9.50 -13.38
CA LEU A 191 7.70 10.24 -13.56
C LEU A 191 7.46 11.64 -14.14
N LYS A 192 6.32 11.84 -14.82
CA LYS A 192 5.94 13.09 -15.48
C LYS A 192 5.35 14.09 -14.49
N ALA A 193 5.88 15.31 -14.47
CA ALA A 193 5.46 16.34 -13.53
C ALA A 193 3.98 16.71 -13.69
N GLU A 194 3.51 16.83 -14.93
CA GLU A 194 2.11 17.11 -15.28
C GLU A 194 1.13 16.04 -14.78
N ASN A 195 1.58 14.78 -14.66
CA ASN A 195 0.77 13.69 -14.12
C ASN A 195 0.75 13.70 -12.59
N ILE A 196 1.86 14.06 -11.94
CA ILE A 196 1.92 14.28 -10.48
C ILE A 196 0.98 15.42 -10.09
N GLU A 197 1.07 16.58 -10.75
CA GLU A 197 0.23 17.74 -10.43
C GLU A 197 -1.25 17.44 -10.69
N ALA A 198 -1.62 16.88 -11.85
CA ALA A 198 -3.02 16.56 -12.15
C ALA A 198 -3.64 15.53 -11.20
N PHE A 199 -2.86 14.55 -10.71
CA PHE A 199 -3.33 13.63 -9.67
C PHE A 199 -3.46 14.32 -8.31
N ALA A 200 -2.53 15.21 -7.96
CA ALA A 200 -2.60 15.99 -6.72
C ALA A 200 -3.82 16.94 -6.70
N ASP A 201 -4.09 17.64 -7.81
CA ASP A 201 -5.26 18.52 -7.96
C ASP A 201 -6.57 17.74 -7.86
N LEU A 202 -6.66 16.56 -8.50
CA LEU A 202 -7.81 15.67 -8.39
C LEU A 202 -8.08 15.29 -6.92
N VAL A 203 -7.04 14.87 -6.20
CA VAL A 203 -7.17 14.50 -4.79
C VAL A 203 -7.51 15.71 -3.93
N GLU A 204 -6.94 16.89 -4.18
CA GLU A 204 -7.28 18.12 -3.45
C GLU A 204 -8.77 18.45 -3.59
N ILE A 205 -9.29 18.43 -4.82
CA ILE A 205 -10.68 18.77 -5.13
C ILE A 205 -11.65 17.75 -4.50
N GLU A 206 -11.44 16.45 -4.74
CA GLU A 206 -12.35 15.41 -4.25
C GLU A 206 -12.22 15.10 -2.74
N SER A 207 -11.13 15.53 -2.10
CA SER A 207 -10.99 15.51 -0.64
C SER A 207 -11.36 16.85 0.03
N SER A 208 -11.93 17.80 -0.70
CA SER A 208 -12.31 19.13 -0.19
C SER A 208 -11.16 19.90 0.47
N GLY A 209 -9.93 19.71 -0.01
CA GLY A 209 -8.71 20.33 0.50
C GLY A 209 -8.04 19.61 1.67
N PHE A 210 -8.60 18.51 2.18
CA PHE A 210 -8.02 17.79 3.33
C PHE A 210 -6.85 16.88 2.93
N GLY A 211 -6.93 16.25 1.76
CA GLY A 211 -6.04 15.17 1.33
C GLY A 211 -6.50 13.80 1.82
N VAL A 212 -5.55 12.87 1.92
CA VAL A 212 -5.80 11.47 2.34
C VAL A 212 -5.11 11.13 3.66
N GLY A 213 -5.63 10.15 4.41
CA GLY A 213 -5.10 9.70 5.70
C GLY A 213 -3.99 8.64 5.60
N LEU A 214 -3.90 7.96 4.45
CA LEU A 214 -2.85 7.01 4.08
C LEU A 214 -2.47 7.21 2.60
N VAL A 215 -1.17 7.24 2.30
CA VAL A 215 -0.68 6.99 0.94
C VAL A 215 0.07 5.66 0.93
N SER A 216 -0.21 4.80 -0.04
CA SER A 216 0.57 3.59 -0.32
C SER A 216 1.22 3.67 -1.70
N ALA A 217 2.41 3.09 -1.84
CA ALA A 217 3.22 3.19 -3.05
C ALA A 217 4.01 1.89 -3.27
N ASP A 218 3.59 1.06 -4.24
CA ASP A 218 4.20 -0.23 -4.59
C ASP A 218 4.86 -0.21 -5.98
N GLY A 219 5.35 0.95 -6.44
CA GLY A 219 6.10 1.07 -7.68
C GLY A 219 7.42 0.32 -7.66
N GLY A 220 7.77 -0.32 -8.78
CA GLY A 220 9.04 -1.01 -8.97
C GLY A 220 9.07 -1.77 -10.30
N ILE A 221 10.26 -2.24 -10.68
CA ILE A 221 10.49 -3.04 -11.90
C ILE A 221 11.08 -4.40 -11.53
N SER A 222 10.87 -5.41 -12.39
CA SER A 222 11.67 -6.64 -12.31
C SER A 222 13.05 -6.38 -12.92
N VAL A 223 14.07 -6.92 -12.26
CA VAL A 223 15.47 -6.90 -12.72
C VAL A 223 16.07 -8.31 -12.59
N ASP A 224 15.26 -9.34 -12.88
CA ASP A 224 15.61 -10.75 -12.65
C ASP A 224 17.03 -11.07 -13.15
N GLY A 225 17.97 -11.33 -12.22
CA GLY A 225 19.37 -11.62 -12.52
C GLY A 225 20.36 -10.45 -12.39
N ASP A 226 19.89 -9.21 -12.28
CA ASP A 226 20.72 -8.01 -12.01
C ASP A 226 20.17 -7.14 -10.88
N GLU A 227 19.94 -7.76 -9.73
CA GLU A 227 19.46 -7.10 -8.50
C GLU A 227 20.48 -6.10 -7.89
N ALA A 228 21.68 -5.96 -8.49
CA ALA A 228 22.70 -5.01 -8.06
C ALA A 228 22.39 -3.57 -8.53
N VAL A 229 21.81 -3.40 -9.72
CA VAL A 229 21.45 -2.07 -10.27
C VAL A 229 20.04 -1.62 -9.86
N GLN A 230 19.28 -2.47 -9.17
CA GLN A 230 17.87 -2.22 -8.83
C GLN A 230 17.66 -0.92 -8.04
N GLU A 231 18.60 -0.61 -7.15
CA GLU A 231 18.55 0.59 -6.32
C GLU A 231 18.59 1.84 -7.21
N THR A 232 19.64 1.98 -8.02
CA THR A 232 19.86 3.12 -8.92
C THR A 232 18.72 3.29 -9.93
N LEU A 233 18.30 2.22 -10.60
CA LEU A 233 17.22 2.26 -11.59
C LEU A 233 15.87 2.76 -11.03
N LEU A 234 15.64 2.65 -9.72
CA LEU A 234 14.37 3.00 -9.09
C LEU A 234 14.40 4.30 -8.29
N GLN A 235 15.54 4.99 -8.19
CA GLN A 235 15.67 6.24 -7.42
C GLN A 235 14.65 7.30 -7.85
N ARG A 236 14.53 7.56 -9.17
CA ARG A 236 13.54 8.52 -9.72
C ARG A 236 12.10 8.12 -9.40
N LEU A 237 11.77 6.82 -9.51
CA LEU A 237 10.40 6.35 -9.22
C LEU A 237 10.06 6.45 -7.73
N ILE A 238 11.00 6.14 -6.83
CA ILE A 238 10.82 6.32 -5.38
C ILE A 238 10.66 7.80 -5.05
N LEU A 239 11.47 8.68 -5.65
CA LEU A 239 11.35 10.14 -5.52
C LEU A 239 9.98 10.64 -5.97
N CYS A 240 9.48 10.22 -7.13
CA CYS A 240 8.19 10.67 -7.64
C CYS A 240 7.01 10.18 -6.76
N GLN A 241 7.09 8.97 -6.21
CA GLN A 241 6.12 8.48 -5.22
C GLN A 241 6.14 9.31 -3.93
N ILE A 242 7.31 9.72 -3.44
CA ILE A 242 7.47 10.59 -2.26
C ILE A 242 6.97 12.01 -2.54
N LEU A 243 7.31 12.61 -3.69
CA LEU A 243 6.84 13.93 -4.11
C LEU A 243 5.31 13.97 -4.24
N THR A 244 4.72 12.95 -4.86
CA THR A 244 3.26 12.81 -4.97
C THR A 244 2.62 12.69 -3.59
N MET A 245 3.20 11.88 -2.69
CA MET A 245 2.73 11.76 -1.30
C MET A 245 2.71 13.12 -0.58
N PHE A 246 3.80 13.90 -0.62
CA PHE A 246 3.86 15.19 0.08
C PHE A 246 2.82 16.21 -0.41
N LYS A 247 2.35 16.07 -1.65
CA LYS A 247 1.29 16.91 -2.22
C LYS A 247 -0.11 16.51 -1.76
N ILE A 248 -0.36 15.26 -1.37
CA ILE A 248 -1.72 14.73 -1.14
C ILE A 248 -2.01 14.21 0.27
N LEU A 249 -0.97 13.88 1.05
CA LEU A 249 -1.12 13.33 2.39
C LEU A 249 -1.53 14.43 3.40
N GLN A 250 -2.53 14.16 4.23
CA GLN A 250 -2.97 15.07 5.28
C GLN A 250 -1.99 15.08 6.47
N LYS A 251 -2.00 16.15 7.28
CA LYS A 251 -1.27 16.18 8.56
C LYS A 251 -1.76 15.05 9.48
N GLY A 252 -0.83 14.34 10.12
CA GLY A 252 -1.11 13.12 10.90
C GLY A 252 -1.38 11.87 10.06
N GLY A 253 -1.36 11.99 8.73
CA GLY A 253 -1.46 10.87 7.79
C GLY A 253 -0.22 9.96 7.81
N ASP A 254 -0.36 8.75 7.27
CA ASP A 254 0.74 7.77 7.17
C ASP A 254 1.15 7.53 5.71
N PHE A 255 2.36 7.01 5.52
CA PHE A 255 2.88 6.65 4.20
C PHE A 255 3.57 5.29 4.22
N VAL A 256 3.32 4.47 3.20
CA VAL A 256 4.03 3.20 2.97
C VAL A 256 4.60 3.22 1.56
N VAL A 257 5.92 3.11 1.41
CA VAL A 257 6.59 3.06 0.11
C VAL A 257 7.53 1.87 0.00
N LYS A 258 7.41 1.12 -1.11
CA LYS A 258 8.37 0.09 -1.48
C LYS A 258 9.71 0.73 -1.84
N ILE A 259 10.77 0.16 -1.28
CA ILE A 259 12.16 0.49 -1.59
C ILE A 259 12.97 -0.81 -1.75
N PHE A 260 14.20 -0.66 -2.23
CA PHE A 260 15.15 -1.76 -2.37
C PHE A 260 16.36 -1.52 -1.48
N ASP A 261 17.58 -1.77 -1.93
CA ASP A 261 18.79 -1.42 -1.17
C ASP A 261 18.84 0.11 -0.86
N ILE A 262 19.57 0.48 0.20
CA ILE A 262 19.71 1.87 0.68
C ILE A 262 21.20 2.16 0.88
N PHE A 263 21.99 1.91 -0.16
CA PHE A 263 23.44 2.10 -0.18
C PHE A 263 23.85 3.38 -0.91
N THR A 264 23.01 3.99 -1.74
CA THR A 264 23.34 5.26 -2.42
C THR A 264 23.01 6.50 -1.58
N PRO A 265 23.72 7.63 -1.78
CA PRO A 265 23.37 8.90 -1.13
C PRO A 265 21.97 9.40 -1.51
N VAL A 266 21.48 9.06 -2.70
CA VAL A 266 20.13 9.44 -3.16
C VAL A 266 19.05 8.73 -2.35
N THR A 267 19.12 7.40 -2.19
CA THR A 267 18.11 6.65 -1.43
C THR A 267 18.20 6.97 0.07
N ALA A 268 19.42 7.07 0.62
CA ALA A 268 19.65 7.51 1.99
C ALA A 268 19.09 8.93 2.23
N GLY A 269 19.28 9.84 1.28
CA GLY A 269 18.72 11.20 1.31
C GLY A 269 17.20 11.24 1.29
N LEU A 270 16.54 10.40 0.48
CA LEU A 270 15.08 10.27 0.48
C LEU A 270 14.56 9.74 1.82
N VAL A 271 15.22 8.74 2.41
CA VAL A 271 14.85 8.20 3.73
C VAL A 271 15.12 9.22 4.84
N TRP A 272 16.20 10.01 4.75
CA TRP A 272 16.48 11.11 5.66
C TRP A 272 15.40 12.19 5.59
N ILE A 273 15.00 12.59 4.38
CA ILE A 273 13.88 13.52 4.16
C ILE A 273 12.59 13.02 4.83
N LEU A 274 12.22 11.75 4.62
CA LEU A 274 11.06 11.15 5.28
C LEU A 274 11.20 11.19 6.81
N SER A 275 12.39 10.91 7.34
CA SER A 275 12.68 10.96 8.79
C SER A 275 12.51 12.36 9.41
N ARG A 276 12.57 13.44 8.62
CA ARG A 276 12.37 14.82 9.08
C ARG A 276 10.92 15.30 9.03
N HIS A 277 10.06 14.65 8.25
CA HIS A 277 8.69 15.12 8.01
C HIS A 277 7.60 14.24 8.66
N PHE A 278 7.98 13.13 9.30
CA PHE A 278 7.06 12.22 10.01
C PHE A 278 7.51 12.02 11.45
N GLU A 279 6.58 11.87 12.39
CA GLU A 279 6.87 11.65 13.81
C GLU A 279 7.77 10.41 14.00
N LYS A 280 7.50 9.34 13.25
CA LYS A 280 8.26 8.08 13.28
C LYS A 280 8.42 7.49 11.89
N ILE A 281 9.55 6.83 11.63
CA ILE A 281 9.71 5.95 10.47
C ILE A 281 10.26 4.58 10.89
N CYS A 282 9.97 3.53 10.12
CA CYS A 282 10.65 2.25 10.24
C CYS A 282 10.83 1.59 8.87
N VAL A 283 11.96 0.92 8.65
CA VAL A 283 12.21 0.12 7.45
C VAL A 283 11.87 -1.34 7.76
N VAL A 284 10.86 -1.88 7.04
CA VAL A 284 10.21 -3.15 7.32
C VAL A 284 10.31 -4.09 6.11
N LYS A 285 10.77 -5.32 6.32
CA LYS A 285 10.63 -6.40 5.33
C LYS A 285 9.51 -7.35 5.79
N PRO A 286 8.28 -7.23 5.27
CA PRO A 286 7.16 -8.05 5.73
C PRO A 286 7.40 -9.53 5.42
N LEU A 287 6.86 -10.42 6.25
CA LEU A 287 7.08 -11.88 6.16
C LEU A 287 6.65 -12.48 4.81
N THR A 288 5.73 -11.82 4.12
CA THR A 288 5.23 -12.21 2.79
C THR A 288 6.11 -11.71 1.63
N SER A 289 7.05 -10.80 1.88
CA SER A 289 8.16 -10.50 0.97
C SER A 289 9.17 -11.65 1.00
N ARG A 290 9.80 -11.96 -0.14
CA ARG A 290 10.69 -13.11 -0.24
C ARG A 290 12.01 -12.81 0.49
N PRO A 291 12.54 -13.73 1.31
CA PRO A 291 13.67 -13.39 2.19
C PRO A 291 14.97 -13.07 1.44
N MET A 292 15.14 -13.59 0.21
CA MET A 292 16.34 -13.39 -0.62
C MET A 292 16.36 -12.10 -1.44
N ASN A 293 15.23 -11.40 -1.63
CA ASN A 293 15.20 -10.19 -2.46
C ASN A 293 15.45 -8.93 -1.62
N SER A 294 15.88 -7.85 -2.28
CA SER A 294 16.12 -6.55 -1.63
C SER A 294 14.84 -5.76 -1.30
N GLU A 295 13.66 -6.27 -1.67
CA GLU A 295 12.38 -5.60 -1.41
C GLU A 295 12.13 -5.41 0.10
N ARG A 296 11.90 -4.16 0.49
CA ARG A 296 11.44 -3.75 1.82
C ARG A 296 10.58 -2.49 1.68
N TYR A 297 10.02 -2.01 2.78
CA TYR A 297 9.12 -0.87 2.80
C TYR A 297 9.58 0.15 3.83
N VAL A 298 9.62 1.43 3.49
CA VAL A 298 9.64 2.50 4.50
C VAL A 298 8.20 2.74 4.90
N VAL A 299 7.91 2.64 6.20
CA VAL A 299 6.63 3.04 6.76
C VAL A 299 6.84 4.29 7.60
N CYS A 300 6.11 5.34 7.28
CA CYS A 300 6.20 6.63 7.93
C CYS A 300 4.87 6.91 8.64
N ARG A 301 4.94 7.32 9.91
CA ARG A 301 3.80 7.50 10.80
C ARG A 301 3.65 8.97 11.14
N HIS A 302 2.43 9.48 10.98
CA HIS A 302 2.03 10.84 11.37
C HIS A 302 2.88 11.97 10.75
N LEU A 303 2.53 12.35 9.51
CA LEU A 303 3.08 13.52 8.81
C LEU A 303 2.95 14.79 9.66
N LEU A 304 4.05 15.51 9.89
CA LEU A 304 4.11 16.65 10.81
C LEU A 304 3.49 17.92 10.22
N GLU A 305 3.70 18.14 8.91
CA GLU A 305 3.24 19.31 8.15
C GLU A 305 2.63 18.86 6.82
N ARG A 306 1.45 19.38 6.47
CA ARG A 306 0.80 19.14 5.17
C ARG A 306 1.40 20.07 4.12
N LYS A 307 1.73 19.53 2.94
CA LYS A 307 2.31 20.29 1.80
C LYS A 307 3.55 21.14 2.17
N PRO A 308 4.59 20.57 2.80
CA PRO A 308 5.81 21.30 3.16
C PRO A 308 6.52 21.83 1.90
N SER A 309 6.40 23.14 1.64
CA SER A 309 6.72 23.73 0.33
C SER A 309 8.20 23.54 -0.06
N LYS A 310 9.13 23.75 0.88
CA LYS A 310 10.58 23.65 0.64
C LYS A 310 11.00 22.29 0.06
N VAL A 311 10.47 21.19 0.60
CA VAL A 311 10.81 19.84 0.12
C VAL A 311 10.06 19.49 -1.16
N ILE A 312 8.81 19.96 -1.34
CA ILE A 312 8.06 19.79 -2.60
C ILE A 312 8.80 20.49 -3.75
N GLU A 313 9.16 21.77 -3.58
CA GLU A 313 9.93 22.54 -4.56
C GLU A 313 11.27 21.88 -4.89
N HIS A 314 11.96 21.36 -3.88
CA HIS A 314 13.24 20.67 -4.05
C HIS A 314 13.07 19.36 -4.84
N LEU A 315 12.18 18.47 -4.43
CA LEU A 315 11.97 17.20 -5.13
C LEU A 315 11.40 17.40 -6.55
N THR A 316 10.58 18.43 -6.79
CA THR A 316 10.18 18.82 -8.15
C THR A 316 11.38 19.23 -9.00
N LYS A 317 12.33 20.01 -8.46
CA LYS A 317 13.58 20.36 -9.17
C LYS A 317 14.44 19.13 -9.47
N VAL A 318 14.58 18.20 -8.51
CA VAL A 318 15.33 16.94 -8.74
C VAL A 318 14.67 16.09 -9.83
N ASN A 319 13.33 15.98 -9.85
CA ASN A 319 12.64 15.27 -10.96
C ASN A 319 12.85 15.96 -12.32
N ALA A 320 12.93 17.30 -12.35
CA ALA A 320 13.24 18.04 -13.56
C ALA A 320 14.70 17.85 -14.01
N GLU A 321 15.68 17.71 -13.10
CA GLU A 321 17.05 17.33 -13.49
C GLU A 321 17.12 15.91 -14.04
N TYR A 322 16.43 14.94 -13.43
CA TYR A 322 16.29 13.59 -14.01
C TYR A 322 15.73 13.62 -15.44
N GLN A 323 14.71 14.45 -15.71
CA GLN A 323 14.17 14.60 -17.06
C GLN A 323 15.21 15.13 -18.04
N LYS A 324 15.97 16.17 -17.66
CA LYS A 324 17.04 16.72 -18.51
C LYS A 324 18.14 15.69 -18.80
N LEU A 325 18.48 14.82 -17.85
CA LEU A 325 19.44 13.74 -18.06
C LEU A 325 18.93 12.73 -19.11
N GLU A 326 17.66 12.32 -19.03
CA GLU A 326 17.04 11.46 -20.04
C GLU A 326 16.94 12.13 -21.41
N ASP A 327 16.57 13.41 -21.46
CA ASP A 327 16.47 14.18 -22.72
C ASP A 327 17.84 14.33 -23.40
N LYS A 328 18.93 14.50 -22.63
CA LYS A 328 20.32 14.47 -23.14
C LYS A 328 20.64 13.12 -23.80
N VAL A 329 20.33 12.01 -23.12
CA VAL A 329 20.60 10.65 -23.63
C VAL A 329 19.82 10.38 -24.91
N ALA A 330 18.52 10.64 -24.93
CA ALA A 330 17.68 10.44 -26.12
C ALA A 330 18.15 11.31 -27.31
N SER A 331 18.64 12.53 -27.03
CA SER A 331 19.22 13.42 -28.04
C SER A 331 20.56 12.91 -28.60
N ALA A 332 21.40 12.31 -27.75
CA ALA A 332 22.69 11.71 -28.16
C ALA A 332 22.49 10.45 -29.01
N GLU A 333 21.56 9.57 -28.61
CA GLU A 333 21.16 8.38 -29.37
C GLU A 333 20.63 8.77 -30.77
N SER A 334 19.74 9.76 -30.83
CA SER A 334 19.18 10.27 -32.09
C SER A 334 20.23 10.91 -33.02
N ALA A 335 21.36 11.34 -32.48
CA ALA A 335 22.44 12.00 -33.23
C ALA A 335 23.50 11.04 -33.81
N ASN A 336 23.38 9.71 -33.60
CA ASN A 336 24.37 8.71 -34.05
C ASN A 336 25.82 9.03 -33.62
N LYS A 337 26.00 9.67 -32.46
CA LYS A 337 27.34 9.87 -31.88
C LYS A 337 27.95 8.52 -31.53
N THR A 338 29.16 8.28 -32.03
CA THR A 338 29.87 6.98 -31.92
C THR A 338 30.67 6.79 -30.65
N GLU A 339 30.89 7.84 -29.86
CA GLU A 339 31.46 7.73 -28.51
C GLU A 339 30.33 7.84 -27.47
N PRO A 340 30.29 6.94 -26.46
CA PRO A 340 29.36 7.10 -25.35
C PRO A 340 29.84 8.26 -24.47
N ASP A 341 29.14 9.40 -24.54
CA ASP A 341 29.15 10.40 -23.46
C ASP A 341 28.86 9.63 -22.15
N VAL A 342 29.72 9.78 -21.13
CA VAL A 342 29.60 9.01 -19.87
C VAL A 342 28.21 9.27 -19.28
N LYS A 343 27.42 8.22 -19.11
CA LYS A 343 26.03 8.35 -18.63
C LYS A 343 26.03 9.02 -17.26
N GLU A 344 25.58 10.26 -17.24
CA GLU A 344 25.31 11.01 -16.02
C GLU A 344 24.03 10.49 -15.35
N ASP A 345 24.05 10.45 -14.02
CA ASP A 345 22.88 10.18 -13.17
C ASP A 345 22.89 11.14 -11.96
N MET A 346 21.80 11.14 -11.19
CA MET A 346 21.74 11.84 -9.91
C MET A 346 22.64 11.16 -8.88
N THR A 347 23.60 11.90 -8.30
CA THR A 347 24.47 11.38 -7.22
C THR A 347 23.99 11.82 -5.85
N HIS A 348 23.47 13.05 -5.72
CA HIS A 348 23.00 13.60 -4.45
C HIS A 348 21.74 14.45 -4.60
N LEU A 349 20.78 14.26 -3.68
CA LEU A 349 19.62 15.15 -3.48
C LEU A 349 19.55 15.77 -2.06
N VAL A 350 20.44 15.39 -1.17
CA VAL A 350 20.71 16.06 0.12
C VAL A 350 22.23 16.18 0.20
N ASP A 351 22.73 17.27 0.77
CA ASP A 351 24.15 17.42 1.07
C ASP A 351 24.62 16.24 1.93
N LEU A 352 25.60 15.46 1.41
CA LEU A 352 26.06 14.25 2.07
C LEU A 352 26.57 14.53 3.49
N LYS A 353 27.23 15.67 3.71
CA LYS A 353 27.71 16.07 5.03
C LYS A 353 26.56 16.27 6.02
N THR A 354 25.41 16.78 5.59
CA THR A 354 24.20 16.86 6.41
C THR A 354 23.73 15.48 6.88
N ILE A 355 23.68 14.48 5.99
CA ILE A 355 23.29 13.12 6.36
C ILE A 355 24.32 12.52 7.33
N LEU A 356 25.62 12.61 7.00
CA LEU A 356 26.70 12.01 7.79
C LEU A 356 26.88 12.63 9.18
N LEU A 357 26.46 13.89 9.39
CA LEU A 357 26.48 14.55 10.69
C LEU A 357 25.26 14.23 11.57
N ASP A 358 24.15 13.74 11.02
CA ASP A 358 23.03 13.21 11.81
C ASP A 358 23.39 11.81 12.33
N GLY A 359 24.22 11.77 13.38
CA GLY A 359 24.73 10.52 13.96
C GLY A 359 23.63 9.54 14.40
N HIS A 360 22.49 10.05 14.86
CA HIS A 360 21.35 9.21 15.28
C HIS A 360 20.69 8.55 14.06
N PHE A 361 20.45 9.30 12.99
CA PHE A 361 19.94 8.75 11.73
C PHE A 361 20.94 7.77 11.11
N MET A 362 22.23 8.10 11.11
CA MET A 362 23.29 7.25 10.56
C MET A 362 23.43 5.92 11.31
N GLU A 363 23.35 5.93 12.65
CA GLU A 363 23.35 4.70 13.45
C GLU A 363 22.15 3.82 13.10
N TYR A 364 20.94 4.40 13.05
CA TYR A 364 19.72 3.69 12.65
C TYR A 364 19.83 3.10 11.24
N LEU A 365 20.25 3.89 10.25
CA LEU A 365 20.34 3.45 8.85
C LEU A 365 21.39 2.35 8.67
N LYS A 366 22.60 2.53 9.22
CA LYS A 366 23.65 1.47 9.19
C LYS A 366 23.18 0.19 9.86
N ARG A 367 22.56 0.29 11.04
CA ARG A 367 22.03 -0.86 11.79
C ARG A 367 20.96 -1.60 10.98
N ASN A 368 20.05 -0.89 10.32
CA ASN A 368 19.00 -1.50 9.50
C ASN A 368 19.57 -2.17 8.23
N ASN A 369 20.49 -1.49 7.54
CA ASN A 369 21.17 -2.00 6.36
C ASN A 369 21.97 -3.28 6.67
N MET A 370 22.81 -3.27 7.71
CA MET A 370 23.56 -4.44 8.15
C MET A 370 22.62 -5.60 8.53
N LYS A 371 21.61 -5.34 9.37
CA LYS A 371 20.61 -6.34 9.81
C LYS A 371 19.91 -7.00 8.62
N THR A 372 19.58 -6.23 7.58
CA THR A 372 18.88 -6.77 6.42
C THR A 372 19.82 -7.49 5.46
N ALA A 373 21.03 -6.97 5.24
CA ALA A 373 22.03 -7.63 4.41
C ALA A 373 22.48 -8.99 4.99
N ILE A 374 22.71 -9.08 6.31
CA ILE A 374 22.99 -10.35 7.00
C ILE A 374 21.84 -11.35 6.79
N ARG A 375 20.60 -10.96 7.10
CA ARG A 375 19.42 -11.84 6.95
C ARG A 375 19.18 -12.29 5.51
N GLN A 376 19.47 -11.43 4.54
CA GLN A 376 19.34 -11.75 3.12
C GLN A 376 20.43 -12.76 2.69
N THR A 377 21.68 -12.59 3.16
CA THR A 377 22.77 -13.56 2.99
C THR A 377 22.44 -14.91 3.60
N GLU A 378 21.97 -14.95 4.85
CA GLU A 378 21.51 -16.18 5.52
C GLU A 378 20.41 -16.90 4.71
N ALA A 379 19.47 -16.14 4.16
CA ALA A 379 18.40 -16.68 3.32
C ALA A 379 18.91 -17.25 1.98
N LEU A 380 19.93 -16.62 1.38
CA LEU A 380 20.61 -17.10 0.17
C LEU A 380 21.37 -18.40 0.45
N ASP A 381 22.11 -18.48 1.56
CA ASP A 381 22.82 -19.69 1.98
C ASP A 381 21.86 -20.85 2.29
N VAL A 382 20.73 -20.56 2.96
CA VAL A 382 19.67 -21.56 3.16
C VAL A 382 19.12 -22.02 1.81
N PHE A 383 18.80 -21.11 0.89
CA PHE A 383 18.31 -21.46 -0.44
C PHE A 383 19.28 -22.36 -1.23
N LEU A 384 20.58 -22.06 -1.23
CA LEU A 384 21.59 -22.88 -1.93
C LEU A 384 21.63 -24.32 -1.40
N LYS A 385 21.41 -24.54 -0.10
CA LYS A 385 21.26 -25.89 0.48
C LYS A 385 20.02 -26.62 -0.06
N TYR A 386 18.89 -25.92 -0.26
CA TYR A 386 17.70 -26.52 -0.89
C TYR A 386 17.88 -26.82 -2.39
N VAL A 387 18.74 -26.07 -3.11
CA VAL A 387 19.12 -26.35 -4.50
C VAL A 387 19.99 -27.61 -4.60
N ASN A 388 20.99 -27.74 -3.73
CA ASN A 388 22.04 -28.75 -3.85
C ASN A 388 21.74 -30.07 -3.12
N GLU A 389 21.20 -30.01 -1.91
CA GLU A 389 21.10 -31.17 -1.00
C GLU A 389 19.68 -31.80 -0.96
N GLY A 390 18.72 -31.24 -1.70
CA GLY A 390 17.36 -31.80 -1.81
C GLY A 390 16.48 -31.67 -0.55
N ILE A 391 17.00 -31.06 0.52
CA ILE A 391 16.45 -30.93 1.88
C ILE A 391 14.93 -30.73 1.92
N ARG A 392 14.25 -31.44 2.84
CA ARG A 392 12.81 -31.24 3.13
C ARG A 392 12.62 -29.98 3.99
N PRO A 393 11.54 -29.19 3.80
CA PRO A 393 11.21 -28.05 4.66
C PRO A 393 11.34 -28.41 6.15
N ALA A 394 12.09 -27.59 6.89
CA ALA A 394 12.31 -27.77 8.34
C ALA A 394 11.13 -27.23 9.19
N PHE A 395 10.04 -26.85 8.54
CA PHE A 395 8.89 -26.14 9.09
C PHE A 395 7.62 -26.56 8.34
N ASP A 396 6.47 -26.47 9.01
CA ASP A 396 5.15 -26.66 8.39
C ASP A 396 4.64 -25.32 7.83
N GLN A 397 4.70 -25.18 6.51
CA GLN A 397 4.28 -23.97 5.80
C GLN A 397 2.76 -23.73 5.89
N GLU A 398 1.93 -24.78 6.05
CA GLU A 398 0.47 -24.63 6.14
C GLU A 398 0.06 -24.22 7.56
N ALA A 399 0.75 -24.74 8.59
CA ALA A 399 0.60 -24.26 9.96
C ALA A 399 1.04 -22.79 10.10
N ILE A 400 2.20 -22.41 9.54
CA ILE A 400 2.68 -21.02 9.53
C ILE A 400 1.68 -20.10 8.82
N LYS A 401 1.22 -20.49 7.62
CA LYS A 401 0.17 -19.77 6.89
C LYS A 401 -1.10 -19.58 7.73
N LYS A 402 -1.57 -20.61 8.43
CA LYS A 402 -2.76 -20.51 9.29
C LYS A 402 -2.57 -19.47 10.40
N ILE A 403 -1.40 -19.47 11.07
CA ILE A 403 -1.05 -18.47 12.08
C ILE A 403 -1.03 -17.07 11.46
N CYS A 404 -0.31 -16.88 10.36
CA CYS A 404 -0.23 -15.60 9.65
C CYS A 404 -1.61 -15.05 9.26
N LEU A 405 -2.49 -15.87 8.67
CA LEU A 405 -3.84 -15.43 8.29
C LEU A 405 -4.71 -15.09 9.50
N GLN A 406 -4.54 -15.79 10.63
CA GLN A 406 -5.22 -15.48 11.88
C GLN A 406 -4.75 -14.13 12.46
N GLU A 407 -3.44 -13.92 12.60
CA GLU A 407 -2.87 -12.65 13.11
C GLU A 407 -3.25 -11.46 12.22
N TRP A 408 -3.19 -11.63 10.90
CA TRP A 408 -3.56 -10.59 9.94
C TRP A 408 -5.08 -10.48 9.73
N ARG A 409 -5.90 -11.22 10.48
CA ARG A 409 -7.38 -11.19 10.41
C ARG A 409 -7.89 -11.36 8.97
N ILE A 410 -7.33 -12.30 8.22
CA ILE A 410 -7.74 -12.70 6.87
C ILE A 410 -8.43 -14.07 6.97
N PRO A 411 -9.68 -14.24 6.51
CA PRO A 411 -10.34 -15.53 6.53
C PRO A 411 -9.62 -16.53 5.60
N PRO A 412 -9.60 -17.83 5.93
CA PRO A 412 -9.11 -18.83 5.00
C PRO A 412 -9.97 -18.86 3.73
N ARG A 413 -9.33 -19.06 2.56
CA ARG A 413 -10.05 -19.20 1.30
C ARG A 413 -11.08 -20.34 1.42
N PRO A 414 -12.37 -20.12 1.08
CA PRO A 414 -13.38 -21.17 1.13
C PRO A 414 -12.94 -22.38 0.30
N GLN A 415 -13.04 -23.57 0.88
CA GLN A 415 -12.80 -24.80 0.10
C GLN A 415 -13.90 -24.91 -0.96
N PRO A 416 -13.57 -25.26 -2.22
CA PRO A 416 -14.57 -25.53 -3.23
C PRO A 416 -15.43 -26.71 -2.75
N VAL A 417 -16.73 -26.48 -2.57
CA VAL A 417 -17.65 -27.52 -2.11
C VAL A 417 -17.70 -28.61 -3.18
N HIS A 418 -17.17 -29.78 -2.86
CA HIS A 418 -17.12 -30.91 -3.80
C HIS A 418 -18.55 -31.22 -4.28
N PRO A 419 -18.83 -31.38 -5.59
CA PRO A 419 -20.20 -31.52 -6.10
C PRO A 419 -21.02 -32.64 -5.43
N GLN A 420 -20.34 -33.70 -4.98
CA GLN A 420 -20.91 -34.81 -4.22
C GLN A 420 -21.55 -34.38 -2.88
N TYR A 421 -20.98 -33.40 -2.16
CA TYR A 421 -21.59 -32.87 -0.93
C TYR A 421 -22.91 -32.16 -1.21
N HIS A 422 -23.03 -31.49 -2.37
CA HIS A 422 -24.28 -30.82 -2.74
C HIS A 422 -25.35 -31.83 -3.18
N GLN A 423 -24.97 -32.89 -3.89
CA GLN A 423 -25.86 -34.03 -4.16
C GLN A 423 -26.31 -34.73 -2.87
N GLN A 424 -25.42 -34.99 -1.91
CA GLN A 424 -25.81 -35.58 -0.61
C GLN A 424 -26.78 -34.68 0.17
N GLN A 425 -26.56 -33.36 0.21
CA GLN A 425 -27.50 -32.43 0.85
C GLN A 425 -28.84 -32.28 0.11
N GLN A 426 -28.89 -32.51 -1.21
CA GLN A 426 -30.14 -32.58 -1.96
C GLN A 426 -30.88 -33.89 -1.68
N GLN A 427 -30.18 -35.03 -1.67
CA GLN A 427 -30.74 -36.34 -1.32
C GLN A 427 -31.28 -36.36 0.12
N MET A 428 -30.56 -35.81 1.11
CA MET A 428 -31.07 -35.71 2.48
C MET A 428 -32.32 -34.83 2.58
N ARG A 429 -32.38 -33.71 1.84
CA ARG A 429 -33.59 -32.86 1.80
C ARG A 429 -34.78 -33.54 1.12
N GLN A 430 -34.54 -34.36 0.09
CA GLN A 430 -35.58 -35.18 -0.55
C GLN A 430 -36.09 -36.29 0.39
N MET A 431 -35.21 -36.98 1.12
CA MET A 431 -35.62 -37.97 2.13
C MET A 431 -36.43 -37.33 3.27
N GLN A 432 -36.07 -36.14 3.74
CA GLN A 432 -36.84 -35.41 4.75
C GLN A 432 -38.24 -35.00 4.26
N HIS A 433 -38.40 -34.64 2.98
CA HIS A 433 -39.71 -34.37 2.39
C HIS A 433 -40.56 -35.64 2.25
N GLN A 434 -39.96 -36.79 1.92
CA GLN A 434 -40.70 -38.06 1.85
C GLN A 434 -41.21 -38.53 3.22
N GLN A 435 -40.53 -38.19 4.32
CA GLN A 435 -41.00 -38.49 5.68
C GLN A 435 -42.22 -37.65 6.14
N HIS A 436 -42.55 -36.55 5.43
CA HIS A 436 -43.67 -35.66 5.78
C HIS A 436 -44.99 -35.98 5.05
N HIS A 437 -45.08 -37.14 4.38
CA HIS A 437 -46.34 -37.65 3.80
C HIS A 437 -46.71 -39.01 4.40
N ASN A 438 -47.19 -38.98 5.65
CA ASN A 438 -47.88 -40.10 6.29
C ASN A 438 -49.39 -39.77 6.39
N PRO A 439 -50.31 -40.43 5.66
CA PRO A 439 -51.72 -40.02 5.59
C PRO A 439 -52.58 -40.31 6.84
N TYR A 440 -52.02 -40.94 7.87
CA TYR A 440 -52.78 -41.49 9.00
C TYR A 440 -52.57 -40.71 10.29
N GLN A 441 -53.33 -39.61 10.48
CA GLN A 441 -53.77 -39.14 11.80
C GLN A 441 -54.92 -38.12 11.67
N GLN A 442 -56.17 -38.61 11.73
CA GLN A 442 -57.37 -37.80 12.00
C GLN A 442 -58.07 -38.35 13.25
N HIS A 443 -58.75 -37.46 13.98
CA HIS A 443 -59.51 -37.69 15.23
C HIS A 443 -58.65 -38.06 16.45
N HIS A 444 -58.70 -37.32 17.56
CA HIS A 444 -59.91 -37.05 18.35
C HIS A 444 -59.93 -35.69 19.07
N SER A 445 -61.14 -35.20 19.34
CA SER A 445 -61.41 -33.99 20.11
C SER A 445 -62.21 -34.28 21.38
N GLN A 446 -61.84 -33.62 22.48
CA GLN A 446 -62.56 -33.42 23.76
C GLN A 446 -61.60 -32.63 24.69
N GLN A 447 -61.98 -31.79 25.65
CA GLN A 447 -63.08 -30.85 25.93
C GLN A 447 -62.89 -30.42 27.41
N ARG A 448 -63.24 -29.17 27.79
CA ARG A 448 -63.46 -28.65 29.18
C ARG A 448 -62.21 -28.28 30.04
N PRO A 449 -62.37 -27.43 31.08
CA PRO A 449 -63.01 -26.10 31.01
C PRO A 449 -62.28 -25.02 31.86
N SER A 450 -62.76 -23.76 31.82
CA SER A 450 -62.24 -22.63 32.60
C SER A 450 -63.26 -22.13 33.65
N HIS A 451 -62.79 -21.79 34.86
CA HIS A 451 -63.53 -20.97 35.85
C HIS A 451 -62.59 -20.21 36.84
N HIS A 452 -63.10 -19.09 37.33
CA HIS A 452 -62.57 -18.09 38.29
C HIS A 452 -63.52 -18.07 39.53
N PRO A 453 -63.44 -17.15 40.54
CA PRO A 453 -62.35 -16.35 41.15
C PRO A 453 -62.39 -16.39 42.72
N GLN A 454 -61.62 -15.54 43.46
CA GLN A 454 -62.08 -14.77 44.67
C GLN A 454 -60.99 -13.88 45.36
N HIS A 455 -61.41 -12.99 46.27
CA HIS A 455 -60.63 -11.94 46.98
C HIS A 455 -60.48 -12.23 48.52
N GLN A 456 -60.04 -11.37 49.48
CA GLN A 456 -59.74 -9.93 49.58
C GLN A 456 -58.86 -9.59 50.84
N HIS A 457 -58.61 -8.28 51.11
CA HIS A 457 -58.15 -7.61 52.36
C HIS A 457 -56.62 -7.54 52.63
N ARG A 458 -55.98 -6.35 52.71
CA ARG A 458 -55.97 -5.25 53.76
C ARG A 458 -55.10 -5.63 54.99
N SER A 459 -54.26 -4.76 55.61
CA SER A 459 -54.02 -3.30 55.47
C SER A 459 -52.81 -2.74 56.29
N GLY A 460 -52.04 -1.80 55.70
CA GLY A 460 -51.48 -0.55 56.30
C GLY A 460 -50.24 -0.61 57.25
N PRO A 461 -49.65 0.55 57.68
CA PRO A 461 -49.69 1.94 57.15
C PRO A 461 -48.26 2.62 56.99
N PRO A 462 -48.14 3.91 56.56
CA PRO A 462 -46.87 4.57 56.16
C PRO A 462 -46.45 5.80 57.02
N LEU A 463 -45.26 6.40 56.75
CA LEU A 463 -44.76 7.77 57.08
C LEU A 463 -43.37 7.96 56.38
N GLY A 464 -42.85 9.13 55.94
CA GLY A 464 -43.39 10.48 55.76
C GLY A 464 -42.33 11.53 55.30
N HIS A 465 -42.74 12.48 54.46
CA HIS A 465 -42.20 13.84 54.18
C HIS A 465 -40.92 14.17 53.36
N HIS A 466 -41.16 15.15 52.47
CA HIS A 466 -40.34 16.04 51.62
C HIS A 466 -39.68 17.20 52.47
N PRO A 467 -38.80 18.12 51.95
CA PRO A 467 -39.06 18.92 50.74
C PRO A 467 -37.88 19.45 49.86
N TYR A 468 -38.33 20.09 48.77
CA TYR A 468 -37.68 20.90 47.73
C TYR A 468 -36.61 21.93 48.19
N HIS A 469 -35.75 22.34 47.24
CA HIS A 469 -35.75 23.76 46.81
C HIS A 469 -35.39 23.96 45.33
N HIS A 470 -35.92 25.05 44.76
CA HIS A 470 -35.87 25.47 43.36
C HIS A 470 -34.88 26.63 43.17
N ASN A 471 -34.39 26.87 41.94
CA ASN A 471 -34.34 28.23 41.38
C ASN A 471 -34.17 28.25 39.84
N GLN A 472 -34.73 29.27 39.19
CA GLN A 472 -34.78 29.46 37.73
C GLN A 472 -34.46 30.92 37.33
N HIS A 473 -33.85 31.11 36.15
CA HIS A 473 -34.03 32.25 35.20
C HIS A 473 -33.69 33.70 35.68
N PRO A 474 -33.61 34.76 34.82
CA PRO A 474 -34.06 35.01 33.41
C PRO A 474 -32.91 35.17 32.39
N SER A 475 -33.01 35.17 31.04
CA SER A 475 -34.02 35.45 29.99
C SER A 475 -34.05 36.89 29.41
N SER A 476 -33.58 37.08 28.15
CA SER A 476 -34.03 38.18 27.24
C SER A 476 -33.59 38.02 25.76
N ARG A 477 -34.50 38.40 24.86
CA ARG A 477 -34.44 38.68 23.38
C ARG A 477 -35.06 40.10 23.21
N PRO A 478 -35.30 40.76 22.03
CA PRO A 478 -35.02 40.50 20.59
C PRO A 478 -34.37 41.79 19.94
N PRO A 479 -34.65 42.34 18.71
CA PRO A 479 -35.26 41.85 17.45
C PRO A 479 -34.56 42.20 16.09
N HIS A 480 -35.04 41.54 15.02
CA HIS A 480 -35.13 41.84 13.56
C HIS A 480 -34.37 43.00 12.84
N HIS A 481 -33.94 42.72 11.60
CA HIS A 481 -34.26 43.52 10.39
C HIS A 481 -34.29 42.67 9.09
N GLN A 482 -34.87 43.21 8.01
CA GLN A 482 -35.21 42.56 6.72
C GLN A 482 -34.36 43.08 5.52
N GLN A 483 -34.65 42.56 4.31
CA GLN A 483 -34.29 43.03 2.95
C GLN A 483 -33.03 42.39 2.33
N GLN A 484 -32.91 42.14 1.01
CA GLN A 484 -33.86 42.08 -0.13
C GLN A 484 -33.19 41.28 -1.29
N TYR A 485 -33.98 40.76 -2.25
CA TYR A 485 -33.47 40.27 -3.55
C TYR A 485 -33.17 41.44 -4.50
N PRO A 486 -32.35 41.23 -5.57
CA PRO A 486 -33.04 41.05 -6.86
C PRO A 486 -32.48 39.97 -7.80
N SER A 487 -33.45 39.43 -8.53
CA SER A 487 -33.48 38.61 -9.75
C SER A 487 -32.55 38.97 -10.91
N GLY A 488 -32.28 37.97 -11.76
CA GLY A 488 -31.77 38.06 -13.14
C GLY A 488 -31.07 36.74 -13.50
N GLY A 489 -31.68 35.78 -14.20
CA GLY A 489 -32.03 35.83 -15.63
C GLY A 489 -30.76 35.54 -16.44
N GLY A 490 -30.62 34.50 -17.26
CA GLY A 490 -31.57 33.57 -17.89
C GLY A 490 -30.96 33.20 -19.26
N GLY A 491 -31.08 31.96 -19.73
CA GLY A 491 -30.46 31.57 -21.01
C GLY A 491 -30.28 30.07 -21.17
N ALA A 492 -31.18 29.44 -21.92
CA ALA A 492 -31.00 28.09 -22.46
C ALA A 492 -30.26 28.14 -23.82
N HIS A 493 -30.20 27.00 -24.51
CA HIS A 493 -29.47 26.71 -25.76
C HIS A 493 -27.96 26.45 -25.56
N GLY A 494 -27.36 25.42 -26.15
CA GLY A 494 -27.96 24.31 -26.91
C GLY A 494 -26.88 23.36 -27.42
N TYR A 495 -27.15 22.05 -27.42
CA TYR A 495 -26.26 21.05 -28.00
C TYR A 495 -26.16 21.20 -29.52
N PRO A 496 -24.97 20.98 -30.11
CA PRO A 496 -24.85 20.31 -31.38
C PRO A 496 -24.27 18.90 -31.17
N GLN A 497 -25.06 17.88 -31.53
CA GLN A 497 -24.49 16.58 -31.85
C GLN A 497 -23.75 16.70 -33.19
N HIS A 498 -22.49 16.27 -33.25
CA HIS A 498 -21.85 15.94 -34.52
C HIS A 498 -21.37 14.49 -34.51
N GLN A 499 -22.17 13.63 -35.15
CA GLN A 499 -21.68 12.39 -35.71
C GLN A 499 -20.93 12.70 -37.02
N HIS A 500 -19.69 12.26 -37.16
CA HIS A 500 -19.10 11.79 -38.43
C HIS A 500 -17.93 10.87 -38.05
N GLN A 501 -18.09 9.56 -38.24
CA GLN A 501 -17.67 8.81 -39.42
C GLN A 501 -16.16 8.55 -39.49
N VAL A 502 -15.82 7.28 -39.30
CA VAL A 502 -14.50 6.67 -39.47
C VAL A 502 -14.21 6.45 -40.97
N PRO A 503 -13.04 6.85 -41.47
CA PRO A 503 -12.44 6.28 -42.67
C PRO A 503 -11.35 5.23 -42.31
N PRO A 504 -11.07 4.25 -43.18
CA PRO A 504 -10.21 3.11 -42.84
C PRO A 504 -8.72 3.31 -43.19
N GLY A 505 -7.86 2.69 -42.38
CA GLY A 505 -6.63 1.97 -42.79
C GLY A 505 -5.58 2.68 -43.64
N SER A 506 -4.43 2.97 -43.03
CA SER A 506 -3.13 2.98 -43.71
C SER A 506 -2.06 2.28 -42.85
N GLN A 507 -1.03 1.76 -43.51
CA GLN A 507 -0.08 0.79 -42.95
C GLN A 507 1.06 1.45 -42.15
N ARG A 508 1.70 0.65 -41.28
CA ARG A 508 2.94 1.02 -40.57
C ARG A 508 4.10 1.37 -41.52
N PRO A 509 5.07 2.14 -41.02
CA PRO A 509 6.46 1.71 -41.02
C PRO A 509 6.96 1.45 -39.58
N ASP A 510 7.86 0.48 -39.43
CA ASP A 510 8.53 0.16 -38.15
C ASP A 510 9.78 1.05 -37.92
N SER A 511 10.44 0.89 -36.75
CA SER A 511 11.65 1.60 -36.25
C SER A 511 11.44 3.08 -35.86
N ASN A 512 11.76 3.57 -34.66
CA ASN A 512 12.93 3.31 -33.81
C ASN A 512 12.57 3.18 -32.32
N SER A 513 13.31 2.31 -31.61
CA SER A 513 13.18 2.09 -30.16
C SER A 513 13.77 3.23 -29.36
N SER A 514 13.10 3.65 -28.29
CA SER A 514 13.65 4.58 -27.29
C SER A 514 13.94 3.84 -25.98
N VAL A 515 14.74 4.43 -25.08
CA VAL A 515 15.07 3.87 -23.76
C VAL A 515 13.83 3.48 -22.94
N VAL A 516 12.66 4.09 -23.21
CA VAL A 516 11.36 3.70 -22.61
C VAL A 516 11.00 2.23 -22.89
N ASP A 517 11.35 1.71 -24.06
CA ASP A 517 11.14 0.30 -24.43
C ASP A 517 12.06 -0.66 -23.64
N SER A 518 13.18 -0.17 -23.08
CA SER A 518 14.03 -0.98 -22.19
C SER A 518 13.44 -1.12 -20.77
N ILE A 519 12.67 -0.11 -20.34
CA ILE A 519 11.96 -0.10 -19.06
C ILE A 519 10.65 -0.92 -19.17
N LEU A 520 9.97 -0.87 -20.32
CA LEU A 520 8.75 -1.63 -20.57
C LEU A 520 9.02 -3.07 -21.06
N GLY A 521 10.07 -3.30 -21.84
CA GLY A 521 10.37 -4.59 -22.49
C GLY A 521 10.79 -5.73 -21.55
N ASN A 522 11.23 -5.40 -20.32
CA ASN A 522 11.57 -6.40 -19.29
C ASN A 522 10.37 -6.77 -18.39
N ILE A 523 9.18 -6.19 -18.62
CA ILE A 523 7.98 -6.49 -17.85
C ILE A 523 7.22 -7.65 -18.49
N GLN A 524 7.79 -8.86 -18.40
CA GLN A 524 6.99 -10.06 -18.66
C GLN A 524 6.03 -10.31 -17.49
N PRO A 525 4.70 -10.32 -17.71
CA PRO A 525 3.79 -10.80 -16.68
C PRO A 525 4.05 -12.29 -16.43
N GLN A 526 4.43 -12.65 -15.20
CA GLN A 526 4.44 -14.05 -14.78
C GLN A 526 3.02 -14.59 -14.82
N ARG A 527 2.65 -15.26 -15.93
CA ARG A 527 1.48 -16.12 -16.00
C ARG A 527 1.60 -17.24 -14.98
N ARG A 528 0.92 -17.08 -13.85
CA ARG A 528 0.44 -18.16 -12.97
C ARG A 528 -0.92 -17.78 -12.42
#